data_AF-A0A5B8N764-F1
#
_entry.id   AF-A0A5B8N764-F1
#
_cell.length_a   1.000
_cell.length_b   1.000
_cell.length_c   1.000
_cell.angle_alpha   90.00
_cell.angle_beta   90.00
_cell.angle_gamma   90.00
#
_symmetry.space_group_name_H-M   'P 1'
#
loop_
_entity.id
_entity.type
_entity.pdbx_description
1 polymer ?
#
loop_
_entity_poly.entity_id
_entity_poly.type
_entity_poly.pdbx_seq_one_letter_code
_entity_poly.pdbx_strand_id
1 'polypeptide(L)'
;MRHRKQSLHHLPNGQRAVGLRIERWHRFCIYGVAAWLVATGALWLLAHYFLRPVTEFGEGVHPLEPWSMKLHGAGAMAALFFVGSLLNIHLRRAIKAGRNIVSGWSMIVFLAALSLSGYGLYYLASEQNRPLWSAAHWAVGLLFPGLLILHIVLGRKKSL
;
A
#
# COMPACT_ATOMS: atom_id res chain seq x y z
N MET A 1 5.70 -68.10 -9.14
CA MET A 1 5.11 -66.91 -8.49
C MET A 1 6.09 -65.75 -8.64
N ARG A 2 5.77 -64.75 -9.47
CA ARG A 2 6.69 -63.66 -9.84
C ARG A 2 6.40 -62.45 -8.94
N HIS A 3 7.28 -62.19 -7.97
CA HIS A 3 7.15 -61.09 -7.01
C HIS A 3 7.22 -59.75 -7.74
N ARG A 4 6.07 -59.09 -7.94
CA ARG A 4 5.97 -57.76 -8.54
C ARG A 4 6.42 -56.73 -7.51
N LYS A 5 7.66 -56.22 -7.64
CA LYS A 5 8.12 -55.06 -6.85
C LYS A 5 7.22 -53.87 -7.21
N GLN A 6 6.39 -53.44 -6.26
CA GLN A 6 5.68 -52.17 -6.35
C GLN A 6 6.73 -51.07 -6.33
N SER A 7 7.02 -50.52 -7.50
CA SER A 7 7.78 -49.28 -7.63
C SER A 7 6.92 -48.17 -7.02
N LEU A 8 7.31 -47.74 -5.82
CA LEU A 8 6.80 -46.50 -5.22
C LEU A 8 7.26 -45.36 -6.12
N HIS A 9 6.39 -44.95 -7.05
CA HIS A 9 6.55 -43.69 -7.75
C HIS A 9 6.49 -42.57 -6.71
N HIS A 10 7.64 -42.13 -6.22
CA HIS A 10 7.79 -40.78 -5.71
C HIS A 10 7.44 -39.85 -6.85
N LEU A 11 6.19 -39.39 -6.87
CA LEU A 11 5.80 -38.21 -7.61
C LEU A 11 6.79 -37.12 -7.19
N PRO A 12 7.54 -36.51 -8.12
CA PRO A 12 8.28 -35.31 -7.80
C PRO A 12 7.25 -34.37 -7.21
N ASN A 13 7.57 -33.74 -6.08
CA ASN A 13 6.75 -32.72 -5.45
C ASN A 13 6.75 -31.50 -6.39
N GLY A 14 6.04 -31.65 -7.51
CA GLY A 14 5.84 -30.67 -8.55
C GLY A 14 4.98 -29.60 -7.92
N GLN A 15 5.69 -28.62 -7.36
CA GLN A 15 5.24 -27.30 -6.97
C GLN A 15 3.74 -27.16 -7.14
N ARG A 16 2.96 -27.54 -6.11
CA ARG A 16 1.54 -27.18 -6.04
C ARG A 16 1.48 -25.70 -6.38
N ALA A 17 0.92 -25.37 -7.54
CA ALA A 17 0.87 -24.00 -8.03
C ALA A 17 0.29 -23.15 -6.91
N VAL A 18 1.16 -22.42 -6.19
CA VAL A 18 0.73 -21.65 -5.04
C VAL A 18 -0.13 -20.54 -5.62
N GLY A 19 -1.44 -20.64 -5.44
CA GLY A 19 -2.37 -19.62 -5.90
C GLY A 19 -2.01 -18.29 -5.25
N LEU A 20 -1.35 -17.42 -6.02
CA LEU A 20 -1.00 -16.05 -5.62
C LEU A 20 -2.19 -15.09 -5.72
N ARG A 21 -3.35 -15.59 -6.14
CA ARG A 21 -4.59 -14.81 -6.25
C ARG A 21 -5.12 -14.47 -4.86
N ILE A 22 -5.31 -13.17 -4.65
CA ILE A 22 -6.00 -12.61 -3.50
C ILE A 22 -7.51 -12.81 -3.70
N GLU A 23 -8.23 -13.08 -2.62
CA GLU A 23 -9.69 -13.18 -2.65
C GLU A 23 -10.31 -11.87 -3.15
N ARG A 24 -11.44 -11.97 -3.86
CA ARG A 24 -12.02 -10.82 -4.56
C ARG A 24 -12.37 -9.68 -3.61
N TRP A 25 -12.99 -9.99 -2.46
CA TRP A 25 -13.39 -9.00 -1.47
C TRP A 25 -12.18 -8.26 -0.90
N HIS A 26 -11.12 -8.99 -0.50
CA HIS A 26 -9.93 -8.39 0.10
C HIS A 26 -9.22 -7.49 -0.90
N ARG A 27 -9.16 -7.90 -2.17
CA ARG A 27 -8.64 -7.07 -3.26
C ARG A 27 -9.45 -5.78 -3.44
N PHE A 28 -10.79 -5.85 -3.41
CA PHE A 28 -11.63 -4.66 -3.49
C PHE A 28 -11.41 -3.73 -2.29
N CYS A 29 -11.31 -4.28 -1.07
CA CYS A 29 -10.99 -3.48 0.12
C CYS A 29 -9.64 -2.77 0.00
N ILE A 30 -8.59 -3.46 -0.45
CA ILE A 30 -7.26 -2.87 -0.64
C ILE A 30 -7.30 -1.75 -1.66
N TYR A 31 -7.93 -1.96 -2.83
CA TYR A 31 -8.03 -0.92 -3.86
C TYR A 31 -8.91 0.25 -3.43
N GLY A 32 -10.03 -0.03 -2.75
CA GLY A 32 -10.91 1.01 -2.22
C GLY A 32 -10.19 1.89 -1.20
N VAL A 33 -9.49 1.29 -0.24
CA VAL A 33 -8.72 2.02 0.78
C VAL A 33 -7.54 2.78 0.16
N ALA A 34 -6.83 2.18 -0.80
CA ALA A 34 -5.77 2.86 -1.53
C ALA A 34 -6.30 4.11 -2.27
N ALA A 35 -7.39 3.96 -3.02
CA ALA A 35 -8.02 5.07 -3.72
C ALA A 35 -8.53 6.15 -2.76
N TRP A 36 -9.13 5.74 -1.63
CA TRP A 36 -9.59 6.64 -0.57
C TRP A 36 -8.45 7.48 0.01
N LEU A 37 -7.33 6.84 0.36
CA LEU A 37 -6.15 7.54 0.90
C LEU A 37 -5.58 8.54 -0.11
N VAL A 38 -5.43 8.13 -1.37
CA VAL A 38 -4.93 9.01 -2.43
C VAL A 38 -5.88 10.19 -2.65
N ALA A 39 -7.19 9.94 -2.73
CA ALA A 39 -8.19 10.99 -2.94
C ALA A 39 -8.23 12.00 -1.78
N THR A 40 -8.25 11.51 -0.54
CA THR A 40 -8.25 12.38 0.65
C THR A 40 -6.94 13.13 0.83
N GLY A 41 -5.79 12.51 0.51
CA GLY A 41 -4.48 13.19 0.51
C GLY A 41 -4.38 14.26 -0.58
N ALA A 42 -4.84 13.97 -1.80
CA ALA A 42 -4.90 14.95 -2.88
C ALA A 42 -5.86 16.11 -2.57
N LEU A 43 -6.99 15.82 -1.93
CA LEU A 43 -7.93 16.83 -1.46
C LEU A 43 -7.29 17.75 -0.40
N TRP A 44 -6.49 17.19 0.51
CA TRP A 44 -5.70 17.98 1.45
C TRP A 44 -4.71 18.89 0.72
N LEU A 45 -3.94 18.38 -0.25
CA LEU A 45 -2.99 19.19 -1.01
C LEU A 45 -3.69 20.34 -1.76
N LEU A 46 -4.84 20.05 -2.38
CA LEU A 46 -5.62 21.06 -3.09
C LEU A 46 -6.09 22.16 -2.11
N ALA A 47 -6.67 21.75 -0.98
CA ALA A 47 -7.13 22.68 0.04
C ALA A 47 -6.00 23.53 0.63
N HIS A 48 -4.88 22.88 0.96
CA HIS A 48 -3.76 23.49 1.66
C HIS A 48 -2.95 24.44 0.77
N TYR A 49 -2.81 24.16 -0.53
CA TYR A 49 -1.97 24.97 -1.42
C TYR A 49 -2.76 25.90 -2.35
N PHE A 50 -4.03 25.61 -2.65
CA PHE A 50 -4.76 26.34 -3.71
C PHE A 50 -6.08 26.96 -3.24
N LEU A 51 -6.67 26.52 -2.14
CA LEU A 51 -8.00 26.97 -1.71
C LEU A 51 -8.00 27.75 -0.39
N ARG A 52 -6.85 28.31 0.02
CA ARG A 52 -6.78 29.08 1.26
C ARG A 52 -7.66 30.34 1.15
N PRO A 53 -8.68 30.50 2.01
CA PRO A 53 -9.50 31.69 2.01
C PRO A 53 -8.71 32.89 2.53
N VAL A 54 -8.93 34.07 1.97
CA VAL A 54 -8.42 35.32 2.53
C VAL A 54 -9.41 35.80 3.61
N THR A 55 -8.89 36.04 4.81
CA THR A 55 -9.65 36.50 5.98
C THR A 55 -9.13 37.87 6.44
N GLU A 56 -9.83 38.49 7.38
CA GLU A 56 -9.43 39.77 7.98
C GLU A 56 -8.06 39.71 8.70
N PHE A 57 -7.57 38.50 9.04
CA PHE A 57 -6.27 38.26 9.67
C PHE A 57 -5.23 37.65 8.72
N GLY A 58 -5.49 37.63 7.41
CA GLY A 58 -4.62 37.02 6.40
C GLY A 58 -5.17 35.69 5.85
N GLU A 59 -4.29 34.85 5.30
CA GLU A 59 -4.69 33.53 4.80
C GLU A 59 -5.20 32.63 5.92
N GLY A 60 -6.44 32.16 5.80
CA GLY A 60 -7.07 31.20 6.68
C GLY A 60 -6.93 29.75 6.20
N VAL A 61 -7.46 28.82 7.00
CA VAL A 61 -7.50 27.38 6.67
C VAL A 61 -8.82 27.04 6.00
N HIS A 62 -8.77 26.37 4.84
CA HIS A 62 -9.98 25.94 4.15
C HIS A 62 -10.67 24.80 4.92
N PRO A 63 -12.02 24.77 5.07
CA PRO A 63 -12.72 23.73 5.84
C PRO A 63 -12.49 22.29 5.36
N LEU A 64 -12.14 22.12 4.08
CA LEU A 64 -11.79 20.80 3.53
C LEU A 64 -10.49 20.23 4.11
N GLU A 65 -9.57 21.08 4.59
CA GLU A 65 -8.29 20.64 5.12
C GLU A 65 -8.42 19.77 6.38
N PRO A 66 -9.13 20.18 7.46
CA PRO A 66 -9.33 19.31 8.61
C PRO A 66 -10.22 18.10 8.30
N TRP A 67 -11.19 18.23 7.39
CA TRP A 67 -12.03 17.09 6.98
C TRP A 67 -11.26 16.04 6.20
N SER A 68 -10.44 16.46 5.22
CA SER A 68 -9.61 15.53 4.45
C SER A 68 -8.64 14.80 5.36
N MET A 69 -8.03 15.47 6.34
CA MET A 69 -7.15 14.84 7.33
C MET A 69 -7.87 13.80 8.20
N LYS A 70 -9.08 14.09 8.69
CA LYS A 70 -9.88 13.12 9.48
C LYS A 70 -10.19 11.87 8.66
N LEU A 71 -10.64 12.05 7.42
CA LEU A 71 -10.97 10.95 6.51
C LEU A 71 -9.72 10.17 6.10
N HIS A 72 -8.59 10.85 5.89
CA HIS A 72 -7.31 10.23 5.57
C HIS A 72 -6.81 9.38 6.74
N GLY A 73 -6.86 9.92 7.97
CA GLY A 73 -6.52 9.19 9.19
C GLY A 73 -7.37 7.94 9.40
N ALA A 74 -8.69 8.02 9.19
CA ALA A 74 -9.57 6.86 9.22
C ALA A 74 -9.20 5.82 8.14
N GLY A 75 -8.91 6.27 6.93
CA GLY A 75 -8.40 5.44 5.84
C GLY A 75 -7.08 4.76 6.16
N ALA A 76 -6.19 5.43 6.89
CA ALA A 76 -4.88 4.90 7.26
C ALA A 76 -5.02 3.72 8.24
N MET A 77 -5.97 3.80 9.19
CA MET A 77 -6.28 2.68 10.09
C MET A 77 -6.77 1.46 9.32
N ALA A 78 -7.68 1.66 8.36
CA ALA A 78 -8.15 0.58 7.48
C ALA A 78 -7.01 0.02 6.62
N ALA A 79 -6.12 0.88 6.12
CA ALA A 79 -4.99 0.47 5.30
C ALA A 79 -4.03 -0.42 6.08
N LEU A 80 -3.63 -0.04 7.29
CA LEU A 80 -2.76 -0.85 8.14
C LEU A 80 -3.37 -2.23 8.42
N PHE A 81 -4.68 -2.30 8.67
CA PHE A 81 -5.39 -3.56 8.88
C PHE A 81 -5.37 -4.47 7.63
N PHE A 82 -5.78 -3.95 6.47
CA PHE A 82 -5.85 -4.76 5.24
C PHE A 82 -4.49 -5.05 4.62
N VAL A 83 -3.53 -4.14 4.73
CA VAL A 83 -2.15 -4.36 4.28
C VAL A 83 -1.46 -5.37 5.19
N GLY A 84 -1.66 -5.31 6.50
CA GLY A 84 -1.11 -6.30 7.44
C GLY A 84 -1.55 -7.73 7.10
N SER A 85 -2.84 -7.92 6.80
CA SER A 85 -3.35 -9.22 6.36
C SER A 85 -2.82 -9.63 4.98
N LEU A 86 -2.67 -8.67 4.05
CA LEU A 86 -2.08 -8.90 2.73
C LEU A 86 -0.62 -9.35 2.81
N LEU A 87 0.20 -8.69 3.65
CA LEU A 87 1.60 -9.06 3.85
C LEU A 87 1.71 -10.50 4.38
N ASN A 88 0.85 -10.94 5.28
CA ASN A 88 0.91 -12.31 5.78
C ASN A 88 0.59 -13.34 4.68
N ILE A 89 -0.46 -13.10 3.89
CA ILE A 89 -0.94 -14.09 2.91
C ILE A 89 -0.15 -14.01 1.59
N HIS A 90 -0.05 -12.83 1.00
CA HIS A 90 0.50 -12.64 -0.35
C HIS A 90 2.02 -12.71 -0.36
N LEU A 91 2.72 -12.06 0.58
CA LEU A 91 4.19 -12.04 0.62
C LEU A 91 4.76 -13.43 0.87
N ARG A 92 4.23 -14.17 1.87
CA ARG A 92 4.69 -15.54 2.17
C ARG A 92 4.57 -16.45 0.96
N ARG A 93 3.45 -16.37 0.25
CA ARG A 93 3.22 -17.15 -0.98
C ARG A 93 4.14 -16.71 -2.12
N ALA A 94 4.35 -15.41 -2.29
CA ALA A 94 5.23 -14.86 -3.32
C ALA A 94 6.68 -15.30 -3.12
N ILE A 95 7.19 -15.23 -1.88
CA ILE A 95 8.54 -15.70 -1.51
C ILE A 95 8.69 -17.19 -1.81
N LYS A 96 7.73 -18.01 -1.36
CA LYS A 96 7.77 -19.46 -1.63
C LYS A 96 7.75 -19.78 -3.13
N ALA A 97 7.05 -18.96 -3.92
CA ALA A 97 6.98 -19.12 -5.37
C ALA A 97 8.17 -18.47 -6.12
N GLY A 98 9.01 -17.66 -5.46
CA GLY A 98 10.11 -16.92 -6.09
C GLY A 98 9.66 -15.88 -7.13
N ARG A 99 8.39 -15.44 -7.10
CA ARG A 99 7.78 -14.64 -8.18
C ARG A 99 7.45 -13.23 -7.72
N ASN A 100 7.73 -12.26 -8.60
CA ASN A 100 7.47 -10.83 -8.38
C ASN A 100 8.10 -10.23 -7.11
N ILE A 101 9.23 -10.77 -6.65
CA ILE A 101 9.87 -10.41 -5.37
C ILE A 101 10.39 -8.97 -5.34
N VAL A 102 11.07 -8.54 -6.41
CA VAL A 102 11.69 -7.19 -6.47
C VAL A 102 10.64 -6.09 -6.34
N SER A 103 9.56 -6.15 -7.15
CA SER A 103 8.47 -5.17 -7.06
C SER A 103 7.66 -5.32 -5.77
N GLY A 104 7.66 -6.50 -5.15
CA GLY A 104 7.07 -6.73 -3.83
C GLY A 104 7.85 -6.02 -2.72
N TRP A 105 9.18 -6.11 -2.73
CA TRP A 105 10.03 -5.38 -1.78
C TRP A 105 9.94 -3.87 -1.97
N SER A 106 9.91 -3.36 -3.20
CA SER A 106 9.71 -1.93 -3.44
C SER A 106 8.36 -1.46 -2.87
N MET A 107 7.30 -2.28 -3.00
CA MET A 107 5.99 -1.97 -2.42
C MET A 107 6.05 -1.91 -0.88
N ILE A 108 6.75 -2.85 -0.25
CA ILE A 108 6.94 -2.87 1.22
C ILE A 108 7.66 -1.61 1.68
N VAL A 109 8.75 -1.22 1.00
CA VAL A 109 9.51 0.00 1.32
C VAL A 109 8.62 1.24 1.21
N PHE A 110 7.81 1.36 0.16
CA PHE A 110 6.88 2.48 0.00
C PHE A 110 5.81 2.52 1.10
N LEU A 111 5.19 1.39 1.39
CA LEU A 111 4.18 1.30 2.46
C LEU A 111 4.77 1.62 3.84
N ALA A 112 6.00 1.16 4.11
CA ALA A 112 6.73 1.50 5.32
C ALA A 112 7.07 3.00 5.37
N ALA A 113 7.58 3.58 4.29
CA ALA A 113 7.88 5.01 4.20
C ALA A 113 6.63 5.86 4.44
N LEU A 114 5.49 5.51 3.85
CA LEU A 114 4.21 6.19 4.09
C LEU A 114 3.76 6.08 5.55
N SER A 115 3.83 4.87 6.12
CA SER A 115 3.42 4.63 7.51
C SER A 115 4.29 5.39 8.50
N LEU A 116 5.62 5.35 8.31
CA LEU A 116 6.59 6.01 9.18
C LEU A 116 6.55 7.53 9.05
N SER A 117 6.42 8.06 7.84
CA SER A 117 6.28 9.51 7.64
C SER A 117 4.95 10.05 8.17
N GLY A 118 3.86 9.29 8.04
CA GLY A 118 2.57 9.65 8.64
C GLY A 118 2.62 9.63 10.17
N TYR A 119 3.24 8.60 10.76
CA TYR A 119 3.52 8.56 12.20
C TYR A 119 4.42 9.73 12.64
N GLY A 120 5.46 10.02 11.86
CA GLY A 120 6.37 11.14 12.09
C GLY A 120 5.64 12.48 12.08
N LEU A 121 4.74 12.73 11.13
CA LEU A 121 3.90 13.92 11.09
C LEU A 121 3.01 14.09 12.33
N TYR A 122 2.57 12.98 12.91
CA TYR A 122 1.69 12.98 14.07
C TYR A 122 2.45 13.14 15.40
N TYR A 123 3.60 12.49 15.55
CA TYR A 123 4.30 12.39 16.84
C TYR A 123 5.68 13.03 16.89
N LEU A 124 6.38 13.18 15.76
CA LEU A 124 7.79 13.58 15.71
C LEU A 124 8.02 14.96 15.07
N ALA A 125 7.05 15.47 14.32
CA ALA A 125 7.17 16.71 13.59
C ALA A 125 7.00 17.93 14.52
N SER A 126 8.04 18.76 14.58
CA SER A 126 8.03 20.11 15.16
C SER A 126 7.78 21.16 14.06
N GLU A 127 7.53 22.41 14.44
CA GLU A 127 7.35 23.51 13.48
C GLU A 127 8.49 23.62 12.46
N GLN A 128 9.73 23.35 12.88
CA GLN A 128 10.92 23.49 12.04
C GLN A 128 11.05 22.39 10.98
N ASN A 129 10.65 21.15 11.30
CA ASN A 129 10.85 20.00 10.40
C ASN A 129 9.54 19.47 9.78
N ARG A 130 8.37 19.97 10.21
CA ARG A 130 7.06 19.58 9.67
C ARG A 130 6.97 19.74 8.14
N PRO A 131 7.53 20.78 7.49
CA PRO A 131 7.51 20.89 6.04
C PRO A 131 8.23 19.72 5.35
N LEU A 132 9.36 19.26 5.92
CA LEU A 132 10.12 18.12 5.40
C LEU A 132 9.33 16.82 5.54
N TRP A 133 8.77 16.55 6.72
CA TRP A 133 7.94 15.37 6.95
C TRP A 133 6.70 15.36 6.05
N SER A 134 6.08 16.52 5.85
CA SER A 134 4.92 16.68 4.97
C SER A 134 5.32 16.39 3.52
N ALA A 135 6.39 17.02 3.03
CA ALA A 135 6.93 16.80 1.69
C ALA A 135 7.26 15.33 1.43
N ALA A 136 7.96 14.68 2.35
CA ALA A 136 8.30 13.26 2.24
C ALA A 136 7.03 12.39 2.17
N HIS A 137 6.04 12.66 3.01
CA HIS A 137 4.81 11.87 3.04
C HIS A 137 4.00 12.02 1.75
N TRP A 138 3.69 13.25 1.33
CA TRP A 138 2.85 13.46 0.17
C TRP A 138 3.55 13.11 -1.14
N ALA A 139 4.86 13.32 -1.26
CA ALA A 139 5.60 12.95 -2.47
C ALA A 139 5.59 11.43 -2.69
N VAL A 140 5.88 10.65 -1.63
CA VAL A 140 5.77 9.19 -1.67
C VAL A 140 4.32 8.76 -1.92
N GLY A 141 3.35 9.47 -1.33
CA GLY A 141 1.92 9.23 -1.51
C GLY A 141 1.44 9.38 -2.94
N LEU A 142 1.92 10.40 -3.67
CA LEU A 142 1.58 10.60 -5.08
C LEU A 142 2.25 9.59 -6.01
N LEU A 143 3.42 9.07 -5.65
CA LEU A 143 4.13 8.04 -6.43
C LEU A 143 3.53 6.64 -6.24
N PHE A 144 2.86 6.40 -5.10
CA PHE A 144 2.32 5.09 -4.73
C PHE A 144 1.36 4.47 -5.76
N PRO A 145 0.37 5.18 -6.36
CA PRO A 145 -0.50 4.61 -7.39
C PRO A 145 0.26 4.06 -8.60
N GLY A 146 1.27 4.79 -9.07
CA GLY A 146 2.12 4.35 -10.20
C GLY A 146 2.88 3.06 -9.86
N LEU A 147 3.46 3.00 -8.66
CA LEU A 147 4.13 1.80 -8.17
C LEU A 147 3.18 0.61 -8.01
N LEU A 148 1.95 0.85 -7.52
CA LEU A 148 0.92 -0.18 -7.37
C LEU A 148 0.52 -0.77 -8.71
N ILE A 149 0.27 0.08 -9.71
CA ILE A 149 -0.04 -0.34 -11.08
C ILE A 149 1.13 -1.17 -11.64
N LEU A 150 2.37 -0.68 -11.50
CA LEU A 150 3.57 -1.39 -11.95
C LEU A 150 3.70 -2.77 -11.29
N HIS A 151 3.54 -2.86 -9.96
CA HIS A 151 3.58 -4.12 -9.22
C HIS A 151 2.56 -5.14 -9.74
N ILE A 152 1.32 -4.68 -10.02
CA ILE A 152 0.24 -5.51 -10.57
C ILE A 152 0.57 -6.00 -11.98
N VAL A 153 1.03 -5.10 -12.86
CA VAL A 153 1.37 -5.46 -14.24
C VAL A 153 2.52 -6.47 -14.28
N LEU A 154 3.59 -6.24 -13.51
CA LEU A 154 4.72 -7.17 -13.40
C LEU A 154 4.30 -8.53 -12.82
N GLY A 155 3.41 -8.53 -11.82
CA GLY A 155 2.89 -9.76 -11.23
C GLY A 155 2.03 -10.58 -12.20
N ARG A 156 1.26 -9.91 -13.08
CA ARG A 156 0.47 -10.56 -14.12
C ARG A 156 1.36 -11.14 -15.22
N LYS A 157 2.35 -10.38 -15.71
CA LYS A 157 3.30 -10.84 -16.73
C LYS A 157 4.05 -12.10 -16.33
N LYS A 158 4.47 -12.22 -15.06
CA LYS A 158 5.18 -13.41 -14.57
C LYS A 158 4.28 -14.63 -14.36
N SER A 159 2.94 -14.45 -14.38
CA SER A 159 1.93 -15.49 -14.10
C SER A 159 1.37 -16.16 -15.34
N LEU A 160 1.60 -15.57 -16.51
CA LEU A 160 1.53 -16.21 -17.81
C LEU A 160 2.86 -16.93 -18.06
#